data_AF-A0A836KY52-F1
#
_entry.id   AF-A0A836KY52-F1
#
_cell.length_a   1.000
_cell.length_b   1.000
_cell.length_c   1.000
_cell.angle_alpha   90.00
_cell.angle_beta   90.00
_cell.angle_gamma   90.00
#
_symmetry.space_group_name_H-M   'P 1'
#
loop_
_entity.id
_entity.type
_entity.pdbx_description
1 polymer ?
#
loop_
_entity_poly.entity_id
_entity_poly.type
_entity_poly.pdbx_seq_one_letter_code
_entity_poly.pdbx_strand_id
1 'polypeptide(L)'
;MSEERSGADRDPYVAEIDSILDALRAQVLERKPDDVFQFISKSALDMQKDSNVEPCDHIAFKGKDEQTRRALTIIVFGASGDLAKKKTFPALFQLYCDGLLPPEFNIIGYARTNVNDVERWKRETLMKYF
;
A
#
# COMPACT_ATOMS: atom_id res chain seq x y z
N MET A 1 -43.79 17.87 10.23
CA MET A 1 -42.55 18.58 10.62
C MET A 1 -41.54 17.49 10.92
N SER A 2 -41.04 16.74 9.95
CA SER A 2 -40.13 17.15 8.86
C SER A 2 -38.90 17.84 9.43
N GLU A 3 -37.95 17.03 9.90
CA GLU A 3 -36.55 17.45 10.04
C GLU A 3 -35.73 16.64 9.05
N GLU A 4 -35.50 17.23 7.88
CA GLU A 4 -34.39 16.90 7.00
C GLU A 4 -33.10 17.24 7.75
N ARG A 5 -32.32 16.23 8.15
CA ARG A 5 -30.91 16.43 8.49
C ARG A 5 -30.06 16.20 7.25
N SER A 6 -29.71 17.35 6.67
CA SER A 6 -28.64 17.66 5.74
C SER A 6 -27.48 16.65 5.69
N GLY A 7 -27.05 16.38 4.45
CA GLY A 7 -25.96 15.49 4.09
C GLY A 7 -24.66 15.79 4.83
N ALA A 8 -24.20 14.79 5.57
CA ALA A 8 -22.86 14.73 6.11
C ALA A 8 -21.90 14.29 5.00
N ASP A 9 -20.79 15.01 4.89
CA ASP A 9 -19.53 14.64 4.25
C ASP A 9 -19.39 13.12 4.05
N ARG A 10 -19.82 12.62 2.89
CA ARG A 10 -19.71 11.19 2.58
C ARG A 10 -18.24 10.95 2.29
N ASP A 11 -17.61 10.16 3.15
CA ASP A 11 -16.25 9.66 2.95
C ASP A 11 -16.07 9.27 1.47
N PRO A 12 -15.13 9.88 0.74
CA PRO A 12 -14.95 9.63 -0.69
C PRO A 12 -14.75 8.15 -1.00
N TYR A 13 -14.16 7.40 -0.06
CA TYR A 13 -14.02 5.95 -0.17
C TYR A 13 -15.37 5.22 -0.11
N VAL A 14 -16.27 5.64 0.79
CA VAL A 14 -17.61 5.06 0.91
C VAL A 14 -18.45 5.38 -0.33
N ALA A 15 -18.36 6.60 -0.86
CA ALA A 15 -19.05 6.98 -2.08
C ALA A 15 -18.59 6.17 -3.30
N GLU A 16 -17.29 5.84 -3.38
CA GLU A 16 -16.74 4.98 -4.42
C GLU A 16 -17.26 3.54 -4.29
N ILE A 17 -17.27 2.97 -3.09
CA ILE A 17 -17.84 1.63 -2.83
C ILE A 17 -19.31 1.58 -3.25
N ASP A 18 -20.11 2.57 -2.80
CA ASP A 18 -21.53 2.63 -3.11
C ASP A 18 -21.76 2.64 -4.63
N SER A 19 -20.97 3.42 -5.37
CA SER A 19 -21.05 3.46 -6.84
C SER A 19 -20.75 2.11 -7.50
N ILE A 20 -19.76 1.36 -7.00
CA ILE A 20 -19.42 0.03 -7.53
C ILE A 20 -20.55 -0.95 -7.25
N LEU A 21 -21.07 -0.96 -6.02
CA LEU A 21 -22.15 -1.85 -5.62
C LEU A 21 -23.46 -1.55 -6.35
N ASP A 22 -23.79 -0.29 -6.56
CA ASP A 22 -24.97 0.13 -7.32
C ASP A 22 -24.88 -0.30 -8.79
N ALA A 23 -23.71 -0.19 -9.41
CA ALA A 23 -23.48 -0.67 -10.77
C ALA A 23 -23.65 -2.20 -10.89
N LEU A 24 -23.06 -2.96 -9.97
CA LEU A 24 -23.21 -4.42 -9.92
C LEU A 24 -24.67 -4.82 -9.69
N ARG A 25 -25.37 -4.11 -8.78
CA ARG A 25 -26.79 -4.32 -8.49
C ARG A 25 -27.65 -4.11 -9.73
N ALA A 26 -27.41 -3.04 -10.48
CA ALA A 26 -28.13 -2.75 -11.72
C ALA A 26 -27.96 -3.87 -12.75
N GLN A 27 -26.72 -4.36 -12.95
CA GLN A 27 -26.43 -5.45 -13.89
C GLN A 27 -27.12 -6.77 -13.51
N VAL A 28 -27.15 -7.11 -12.22
CA VAL A 28 -27.84 -8.32 -11.72
C VAL A 28 -29.35 -8.22 -11.94
N LEU A 29 -29.95 -7.07 -11.60
CA LEU A 29 -31.40 -6.86 -11.74
C LEU A 29 -31.86 -6.87 -13.20
N GLU A 30 -31.04 -6.36 -14.12
CA GLU A 30 -31.32 -6.34 -15.56
C GLU A 30 -31.18 -7.73 -16.18
N ARG A 31 -30.04 -8.41 -15.97
CA ARG A 31 -29.74 -9.67 -16.65
C ARG A 31 -30.38 -10.89 -16.01
N LYS A 32 -30.78 -10.81 -14.74
CA LYS A 32 -31.39 -11.90 -13.96
C LYS A 32 -30.68 -13.26 -14.16
N PRO A 33 -29.38 -13.36 -13.83
CA PRO A 33 -28.63 -14.60 -13.99
C PRO A 33 -29.14 -15.69 -13.06
N ASP A 34 -29.07 -16.95 -13.51
CA ASP A 34 -29.42 -18.11 -12.69
C ASP A 34 -28.46 -18.31 -11.49
N ASP A 35 -27.18 -17.94 -11.67
CA ASP A 35 -26.17 -17.90 -10.61
C ASP A 35 -25.67 -16.47 -10.39
N VAL A 36 -26.21 -15.83 -9.35
CA VAL A 36 -25.89 -14.45 -8.99
C VAL A 36 -24.45 -14.30 -8.50
N PHE A 37 -23.90 -15.28 -7.76
CA PHE A 37 -22.55 -15.16 -7.19
C PHE A 37 -21.47 -15.25 -8.26
N GLN A 38 -21.61 -16.21 -9.20
CA GLN A 38 -20.71 -16.31 -10.35
C GLN A 38 -20.79 -15.07 -11.23
N PHE A 39 -22.00 -14.57 -11.46
CA PHE A 39 -22.21 -13.37 -12.25
C PHE A 39 -21.57 -12.14 -11.61
N ILE A 40 -21.75 -11.91 -10.31
CA ILE A 40 -21.13 -10.78 -9.58
C ILE A 40 -19.61 -10.88 -9.64
N SER A 41 -19.04 -12.06 -9.36
CA SER A 41 -17.58 -12.27 -9.41
C SER A 41 -17.00 -11.93 -10.78
N LYS A 42 -17.61 -12.46 -11.85
CA LYS A 42 -17.18 -12.19 -13.22
C LYS A 42 -17.35 -10.71 -13.59
N SER A 43 -18.50 -10.12 -13.25
CA SER A 43 -18.80 -8.73 -13.57
C SER A 43 -17.88 -7.76 -12.83
N ALA A 44 -17.52 -8.05 -11.58
CA ALA A 44 -16.54 -7.27 -10.83
C ALA A 44 -15.14 -7.36 -11.46
N LEU A 45 -14.73 -8.55 -11.92
CA LEU A 45 -13.46 -8.73 -12.65
C LEU A 45 -13.45 -8.00 -14.00
N ASP A 46 -14.57 -7.99 -14.72
CA ASP A 46 -14.70 -7.28 -15.99
C ASP A 46 -14.68 -5.76 -15.75
N MET A 47 -15.38 -5.27 -14.72
CA MET A 47 -15.31 -3.87 -14.27
C MET A 47 -13.90 -3.46 -13.85
N GLN A 48 -13.14 -4.36 -13.21
CA GLN A 48 -11.73 -4.12 -12.86
C GLN A 48 -10.84 -4.02 -14.10
N LYS A 49 -11.11 -4.78 -15.17
CA LYS A 49 -10.33 -4.73 -16.42
C LYS A 49 -10.63 -3.49 -17.25
N ASP A 50 -11.88 -3.03 -17.21
CA ASP A 50 -12.31 -1.81 -17.90
C ASP A 50 -11.94 -0.55 -17.10
N SER A 51 -11.65 -0.69 -15.81
CA SER A 51 -11.12 0.41 -15.02
C SER A 51 -9.69 0.69 -15.48
N ASN A 52 -9.46 1.90 -15.97
CA ASN A 52 -8.15 2.41 -16.35
C ASN A 52 -7.28 2.71 -15.11
N VAL A 53 -7.48 1.95 -14.03
CA VAL A 53 -6.71 2.05 -12.81
C VAL A 53 -5.40 1.36 -13.10
N GLU A 54 -4.33 2.15 -13.26
CA GLU A 54 -2.99 1.58 -13.32
C GLU A 54 -2.83 0.68 -12.09
N PRO A 55 -2.48 -0.61 -12.27
CA PRO A 55 -2.20 -1.46 -11.14
C PRO A 55 -1.11 -0.78 -10.29
N CYS A 56 -1.28 -0.80 -8.97
CA CYS A 56 -0.31 -0.27 -8.02
C CYS A 56 0.94 -1.17 -7.98
N ASP A 57 1.65 -1.27 -9.10
CA ASP A 57 2.88 -2.06 -9.26
C ASP A 57 4.09 -1.32 -8.68
N HIS A 58 3.93 -0.05 -8.34
CA HIS A 58 4.96 0.81 -7.80
C HIS A 58 4.39 1.75 -6.73
N ILE A 59 5.19 2.04 -5.70
CA ILE A 59 4.83 3.04 -4.70
C ILE A 59 5.17 4.42 -5.27
N ALA A 60 4.16 5.25 -5.50
CA ALA A 60 4.36 6.61 -6.00
C ALA A 60 5.12 7.47 -4.98
N PHE A 61 6.25 8.03 -5.41
CA PHE A 61 7.03 8.95 -4.58
C PHE A 61 6.28 10.27 -4.38
N LYS A 62 6.08 10.67 -3.13
CA LYS A 62 5.35 11.87 -2.71
C LYS A 62 6.26 13.06 -2.37
N GLY A 63 7.58 12.91 -2.50
CA GLY A 63 8.54 13.98 -2.20
C GLY A 63 8.72 14.99 -3.33
N LYS A 64 9.59 15.99 -3.10
CA LYS A 64 9.90 17.04 -4.09
C LYS A 64 10.88 16.52 -5.14
N ASP A 65 10.80 17.03 -6.37
CA ASP A 65 11.69 16.68 -7.49
C ASP A 65 13.19 16.79 -7.17
N GLU A 66 13.58 17.74 -6.33
CA GLU A 66 14.97 17.93 -5.90
C GLU A 66 15.53 16.72 -5.14
N GLN A 67 14.68 15.99 -4.41
CA GLN A 67 15.07 14.79 -3.66
C GLN A 67 15.33 13.59 -4.59
N THR A 68 14.65 13.55 -5.74
CA THR A 68 14.87 12.52 -6.77
C THR A 68 16.14 12.79 -7.58
N ARG A 69 16.59 14.06 -7.65
CA ARG A 69 17.81 14.45 -8.38
C ARG A 69 19.11 14.20 -7.62
N ARG A 70 19.04 13.76 -6.35
CA ARG A 70 20.21 13.50 -5.51
C ARG A 70 20.16 12.07 -5.00
N ALA A 71 21.31 11.41 -5.01
CA ALA A 71 21.43 10.07 -4.43
C ALA A 71 21.23 10.13 -2.91
N LEU A 72 20.37 9.25 -2.37
CA LEU A 72 20.17 9.07 -0.94
C LEU A 72 20.80 7.76 -0.46
N THR A 73 21.71 7.86 0.51
CA THR A 73 22.26 6.71 1.22
C THR A 73 22.09 6.90 2.72
N ILE A 74 21.39 5.96 3.36
CA ILE A 74 21.11 5.95 4.80
C ILE A 74 22.03 4.92 5.46
N ILE A 75 22.90 5.37 6.35
CA ILE A 75 23.83 4.50 7.08
C ILE A 75 23.32 4.31 8.51
N VAL A 76 22.97 3.07 8.85
CA VAL A 76 22.49 2.69 10.19
C VAL A 76 23.65 2.12 10.99
N PHE A 77 24.27 2.95 11.84
CA PHE A 77 25.26 2.51 12.81
C PHE A 77 24.59 1.75 13.95
N GLY A 78 25.16 0.60 14.33
CA GLY A 78 24.53 -0.31 15.29
C GLY A 78 23.37 -1.10 14.68
N ALA A 79 23.41 -1.42 13.38
CA ALA A 79 22.36 -2.16 12.68
C ALA A 79 22.02 -3.53 13.31
N SER A 80 22.97 -4.16 14.01
CA SER A 80 22.72 -5.42 14.74
C SER A 80 22.04 -5.24 16.10
N GLY A 81 21.88 -4.00 16.58
CA GLY A 81 21.30 -3.65 17.87
C GLY A 81 19.78 -3.79 17.93
N ASP A 82 19.24 -3.76 19.15
CA ASP A 82 17.80 -3.95 19.41
C ASP A 82 16.95 -2.79 18.86
N LEU A 83 17.43 -1.54 19.04
CA LEU A 83 16.76 -0.35 18.53
C LEU A 83 16.63 -0.35 17.01
N ALA A 84 17.72 -0.75 16.32
CA ALA A 84 17.73 -0.80 14.86
C ALA A 84 16.66 -1.77 14.34
N LYS A 85 16.58 -2.97 14.92
CA LYS A 85 15.63 -4.03 14.54
C LYS A 85 14.18 -3.67 14.85
N LYS A 86 13.92 -3.10 16.04
CA LYS A 86 12.54 -2.85 16.52
C LYS A 86 11.95 -1.52 16.10
N LYS A 87 12.77 -0.53 15.75
CA LYS A 87 12.33 0.84 15.47
C LYS A 87 12.89 1.39 14.18
N THR A 88 14.21 1.38 13.99
CA THR A 88 14.82 2.06 12.84
C THR A 88 14.46 1.42 11.50
N PHE A 89 14.65 0.11 11.34
CA PHE A 89 14.30 -0.57 10.09
C PHE A 89 12.78 -0.59 9.84
N PRO A 90 11.91 -0.87 10.84
CA PRO A 90 10.47 -0.72 10.67
C PRO A 90 10.03 0.69 10.26
N ALA A 91 10.62 1.74 10.84
CA ALA A 91 10.31 3.12 10.46
C ALA A 91 10.75 3.43 9.02
N LEU A 92 11.93 2.96 8.59
CA LEU A 92 12.39 3.12 7.21
C LEU A 92 11.50 2.38 6.21
N PHE A 93 11.01 1.19 6.57
CA PHE A 93 10.04 0.46 5.76
C PHE A 93 8.71 1.20 5.65
N GLN A 94 8.19 1.76 6.75
CA GLN A 94 6.98 2.57 6.69
C GLN A 94 7.15 3.79 5.78
N LEU A 95 8.28 4.50 5.89
CA LEU A 95 8.60 5.64 5.01
C LEU A 95 8.65 5.23 3.53
N TYR A 96 9.15 4.01 3.24
CA TYR A 96 9.14 3.46 1.90
C TYR A 96 7.70 3.20 1.41
N CYS A 97 6.89 2.50 2.20
CA CYS A 97 5.48 2.21 1.89
C CYS A 97 4.64 3.48 1.69
N ASP A 98 4.92 4.53 2.45
CA ASP A 98 4.20 5.80 2.36
C ASP A 98 4.62 6.65 1.14
N GLY A 99 5.65 6.23 0.41
CA GLY A 99 6.21 6.95 -0.74
C GLY A 99 7.06 8.16 -0.34
N LEU A 100 7.63 8.17 0.87
CA LEU A 100 8.39 9.30 1.40
C LEU A 100 9.91 9.17 1.18
N LEU A 101 10.36 8.01 0.68
CA LEU A 101 11.75 7.79 0.25
C LEU A 101 11.85 7.84 -1.28
N PRO A 102 12.94 8.40 -1.83
CA PRO A 102 13.18 8.38 -3.27
C PRO A 102 13.07 6.95 -3.85
N PRO A 103 12.66 6.80 -5.12
CA PRO A 103 12.50 5.48 -5.73
C PRO A 103 13.80 4.67 -5.76
N GLU A 104 14.94 5.36 -5.91
CA GLU A 104 16.27 4.77 -5.82
C GLU A 104 17.00 5.29 -4.58
N PHE A 105 17.21 4.43 -3.59
CA PHE A 105 17.95 4.76 -2.38
C PHE A 105 18.69 3.53 -1.82
N ASN A 106 19.72 3.78 -1.02
CA ASN A 106 20.51 2.72 -0.40
C ASN A 106 20.40 2.76 1.13
N ILE A 107 20.26 1.61 1.77
CA ILE A 107 20.44 1.45 3.22
C ILE A 107 21.66 0.59 3.48
N ILE A 108 22.62 1.12 4.26
CA ILE A 108 23.84 0.42 4.67
C ILE A 108 23.79 0.21 6.18
N GLY A 109 23.75 -1.04 6.62
CA GLY A 109 23.87 -1.39 8.03
C GLY A 109 25.33 -1.57 8.44
N TYR A 110 25.78 -0.87 9.49
CA TYR A 110 27.11 -1.04 10.06
C TYR A 110 27.04 -1.48 11.52
N ALA A 111 27.76 -2.55 11.87
CA ALA A 111 27.87 -3.01 13.25
C ALA A 111 29.18 -3.79 13.46
N ARG A 112 29.58 -3.93 14.73
CA ARG A 112 30.74 -4.76 15.13
C ARG A 112 30.47 -6.26 14.97
N THR A 113 29.21 -6.66 15.00
CA THR A 113 28.80 -8.06 14.83
C THR A 113 29.03 -8.49 13.39
N ASN A 114 29.79 -9.56 13.19
CA ASN A 114 29.95 -10.15 11.87
C ASN A 114 28.67 -10.93 11.51
N VAL A 115 28.07 -10.62 10.36
CA VAL A 115 26.89 -11.29 9.81
C VAL A 115 27.32 -11.95 8.51
N ASN A 116 27.57 -13.27 8.55
CA ASN A 116 28.04 -14.04 7.40
C ASN A 116 26.97 -14.21 6.31
N ASP A 117 25.69 -14.24 6.70
CA ASP A 117 24.54 -14.35 5.78
C ASP A 117 23.53 -13.26 6.11
N VAL A 118 23.62 -12.17 5.35
CA VAL A 118 22.78 -10.98 5.53
C VAL A 118 21.33 -11.27 5.15
N GLU A 119 21.10 -12.09 4.13
CA GLU A 119 19.74 -12.41 3.66
C GLU A 119 19.01 -13.30 4.65
N ARG A 120 19.70 -14.29 5.21
CA ARG A 120 19.17 -15.06 6.33
C ARG A 120 18.90 -14.18 7.55
N TRP A 121 19.82 -13.28 7.89
CA TRP A 121 19.62 -12.37 9.03
C TRP A 121 18.40 -11.47 8.85
N LYS A 122 18.18 -10.90 7.66
CA LYS A 122 16.97 -10.13 7.32
C LYS A 122 15.70 -10.96 7.55
N ARG A 123 15.65 -12.19 7.01
CA ARG A 123 14.48 -13.07 7.11
C ARG A 123 14.18 -13.54 8.53
N GLU A 124 15.19 -13.96 9.28
CA GLU A 124 14.97 -14.54 10.61
C GLU A 124 14.86 -13.49 11.72
N THR A 125 15.45 -12.31 11.52
CA THR A 125 15.54 -11.28 12.55
C THR A 125 14.65 -10.08 12.26
N LEU A 126 14.73 -9.49 11.07
CA LEU A 126 13.99 -8.26 10.78
C LEU A 126 12.52 -8.52 10.45
N MET A 127 12.18 -9.64 9.77
CA MET A 127 10.77 -9.97 9.47
C MET A 127 9.87 -10.16 10.70
N LYS A 128 10.44 -10.32 11.90
CA LYS A 128 9.67 -10.38 13.14
C LYS A 128 9.08 -9.04 13.57
N TYR A 129 9.55 -7.94 12.98
CA TYR A 129 9.21 -6.57 13.38
C TYR A 129 8.53 -5.77 12.26
N PHE A 130 8.27 -6.41 11.12
CA PHE A 130 7.46 -5.86 10.04
C PHE A 130 6.03 -6.40 10.11
#